data_AF-A0A6A4QJL8-F1
#
_entry.id   AF-A0A6A4QJL8-F1
#
_cell.length_a   1.000
_cell.length_b   1.000
_cell.length_c   1.000
_cell.angle_alpha   90.00
_cell.angle_beta   90.00
_cell.angle_gamma   90.00
#
_symmetry.space_group_name_H-M   'P 1'
#
loop_
_entity.id
_entity.type
_entity.pdbx_description
1 polymer ?
#
loop_
_entity_poly.entity_id
_entity_poly.type
_entity_poly.pdbx_seq_one_letter_code
_entity_poly.pdbx_strand_id
1 'polypeptide(L)'
;MIASQAMISATFSCIKQAMALGCFPGIKIVHTSRKFMGQIYIPVINWFLMVMCIIIIAIFQRSTNIANAYGIAEVAVMMVSTSLVTLVMLLIWQTNLFLAFCFLLVFRSVELIYMSSVL
;
A
#
# COMPACT_ATOMS: atom_id res chain seq x y z
N MET A 1 -13.97 -14.16 3.09
CA MET A 1 -13.35 -14.88 1.95
C MET A 1 -13.02 -13.95 0.77
N ILE A 2 -13.91 -13.03 0.37
CA ILE A 2 -13.64 -12.07 -0.72
C ILE A 2 -12.47 -11.14 -0.36
N ALA A 3 -12.46 -10.57 0.85
CA ALA A 3 -11.39 -9.66 1.30
C ALA A 3 -9.98 -10.31 1.32
N SER A 4 -9.87 -11.55 1.80
CA SER A 4 -8.57 -12.25 1.86
C SER A 4 -8.02 -12.56 0.46
N GLN A 5 -8.89 -12.95 -0.48
CA GLN A 5 -8.47 -13.21 -1.86
C GLN A 5 -8.06 -11.91 -2.57
N ALA A 6 -8.78 -10.81 -2.32
CA ALA A 6 -8.43 -9.49 -2.85
C ALA A 6 -7.06 -9.00 -2.33
N MET A 7 -6.77 -9.14 -1.03
CA MET A 7 -5.48 -8.75 -0.44
C MET A 7 -4.31 -9.55 -1.01
N ILE A 8 -4.48 -10.86 -1.23
CA ILE A 8 -3.47 -11.71 -1.85
C ILE A 8 -3.20 -11.25 -3.29
N SER A 9 -4.25 -11.01 -4.07
CA SER A 9 -4.15 -10.51 -5.45
C SER A 9 -3.48 -9.14 -5.52
N ALA A 10 -3.86 -8.21 -4.63
CA ALA A 10 -3.27 -6.88 -4.53
C ALA A 10 -1.77 -6.96 -4.20
N THR A 11 -1.38 -7.81 -3.24
CA THR A 11 0.03 -8.02 -2.87
C THR A 11 0.85 -8.54 -4.04
N PHE A 12 0.32 -9.50 -4.81
CA PHE A 12 0.99 -9.96 -6.03
C PHE A 12 1.16 -8.86 -7.08
N SER A 13 0.18 -7.97 -7.23
CA SER A 13 0.27 -6.82 -8.15
C SER A 13 1.35 -5.82 -7.72
N CYS A 14 1.40 -5.45 -6.43
CA CYS A 14 2.42 -4.56 -5.89
C CYS A 14 3.84 -5.13 -6.07
N ILE A 15 4.04 -6.43 -5.85
CA ILE A 15 5.34 -7.07 -6.02
C ILE A 15 5.76 -7.09 -7.48
N LYS A 16 4.82 -7.33 -8.41
CA LYS A 16 5.10 -7.21 -9.85
C LYS A 16 5.53 -5.78 -10.23
N GLN A 17 4.86 -4.76 -9.70
CA GLN A 17 5.24 -3.36 -9.93
C GLN A 17 6.63 -3.04 -9.34
N ALA A 18 6.92 -3.51 -8.13
CA ALA A 18 8.23 -3.32 -7.49
C ALA A 18 9.37 -4.01 -8.26
N MET A 19 9.13 -5.18 -8.85
CA MET A 19 10.10 -5.85 -9.74
C MET A 19 10.29 -5.07 -11.05
N ALA A 20 9.22 -4.52 -11.64
CA ALA A 20 9.30 -3.72 -12.86
C ALA A 20 10.06 -2.39 -12.66
N LEU A 21 10.01 -1.82 -11.45
CA LEU A 21 10.79 -0.63 -11.06
C LEU A 21 12.28 -0.93 -10.80
N GLY A 22 12.72 -2.19 -10.89
CA GLY A 22 14.12 -2.57 -10.70
C GLY A 22 14.60 -2.56 -9.24
N CYS A 23 13.71 -2.36 -8.25
CA CYS A 23 14.05 -2.41 -6.83
C CYS A 23 14.55 -3.78 -6.35
N PHE A 24 14.42 -4.83 -7.16
CA PHE A 24 14.97 -6.17 -6.90
C PHE A 24 15.56 -6.80 -8.18
N PRO A 25 16.86 -6.58 -8.47
CA PRO A 25 17.51 -7.14 -9.66
C PRO A 25 18.11 -8.54 -9.40
N GLY A 26 17.42 -9.43 -8.66
CA GLY A 26 18.05 -10.72 -8.34
C GLY A 26 17.30 -11.73 -7.48
N ILE A 27 15.98 -11.85 -7.57
CA ILE A 27 15.30 -13.01 -6.97
C ILE A 27 15.29 -14.14 -8.00
N LYS A 28 16.13 -15.18 -7.78
CA LYS A 28 16.10 -16.42 -8.55
C LYS A 28 14.68 -16.99 -8.54
N ILE A 29 14.04 -16.92 -9.71
CA ILE A 29 12.77 -17.58 -10.01
C ILE A 29 13.02 -19.09 -9.98
N VAL A 30 12.86 -19.73 -8.83
CA VAL A 30 12.83 -21.19 -8.74
C VAL A 30 11.56 -21.67 -9.45
N HIS A 31 11.76 -22.29 -10.61
CA HIS A 31 10.72 -22.92 -11.42
C HIS A 31 10.14 -24.14 -10.68
N THR A 32 9.11 -23.94 -9.86
CA THR A 32 8.22 -25.04 -9.44
C THR A 32 7.18 -25.26 -10.55
N SER A 33 7.59 -26.07 -11.53
CA SER A 33 6.76 -26.84 -12.49
C SER A 33 6.26 -26.18 -13.80
N ARG A 34 6.62 -26.84 -14.92
CA ARG A 34 6.26 -26.57 -16.33
C ARG A 34 4.81 -26.94 -16.68
N LYS A 35 3.77 -26.48 -15.97
CA LYS A 35 2.40 -26.91 -16.33
C LYS A 35 1.25 -25.91 -16.24
N PHE A 36 1.39 -24.72 -15.64
CA PHE A 36 0.27 -23.77 -15.61
C PHE A 36 0.72 -22.30 -15.80
N MET A 37 0.60 -21.81 -17.03
CA MET A 37 0.87 -20.42 -17.45
C MET A 37 -0.23 -19.41 -17.06
N GLY A 38 -1.01 -19.66 -16.01
CA GLY A 38 -2.20 -18.84 -15.68
C GLY A 38 -2.37 -18.43 -14.21
N GLN A 39 -1.58 -18.99 -13.29
CA GLN A 39 -1.61 -18.62 -11.88
C GLN A 39 -0.17 -18.42 -11.39
N ILE A 40 0.23 -17.16 -11.26
CA ILE A 40 1.52 -16.81 -10.65
C ILE A 40 1.36 -16.99 -9.14
N TYR A 41 1.45 -18.25 -8.69
CA TYR A 41 1.60 -18.61 -7.30
C TYR A 41 3.10 -18.61 -7.00
N ILE A 42 3.58 -17.58 -6.32
CA ILE A 42 4.95 -17.56 -5.79
C ILE A 42 4.85 -18.09 -4.35
N PRO A 43 5.20 -19.36 -4.10
CA PRO A 43 5.05 -19.98 -2.78
C PRO A 43 5.78 -19.21 -1.67
N VAL A 44 6.89 -18.55 -2.01
CA VAL A 44 7.65 -17.68 -1.11
C VAL A 44 6.81 -16.49 -0.61
N ILE A 45 6.02 -15.85 -1.48
CA ILE A 45 5.18 -14.71 -1.10
C ILE A 45 4.03 -15.18 -0.20
N ASN A 46 3.45 -16.35 -0.48
CA ASN A 46 2.39 -16.91 0.36
C ASN A 46 2.92 -17.29 1.76
N TRP A 47 4.11 -17.87 1.84
CA TRP A 47 4.73 -18.18 3.13
C TRP A 47 5.16 -16.92 3.88
N PHE A 48 5.67 -15.92 3.17
CA PHE A 48 5.98 -14.61 3.73
C PHE A 48 4.73 -13.91 4.28
N LEU A 49 3.62 -13.90 3.52
CA LEU A 49 2.32 -13.39 3.96
C LEU A 49 1.85 -14.11 5.23
N MET A 50 1.96 -15.45 5.27
CA MET A 50 1.58 -16.25 6.44
C MET A 50 2.40 -15.86 7.68
N VAL A 51 3.72 -15.77 7.55
CA VAL A 51 4.62 -15.38 8.65
C VAL A 51 4.35 -13.96 9.13
N MET A 52 4.18 -13.00 8.22
CA MET A 52 3.87 -11.61 8.57
C MET A 52 2.51 -11.49 9.28
N CYS A 53 1.49 -12.21 8.82
CA CYS A 53 0.19 -12.27 9.51
C CYS A 53 0.35 -12.79 10.95
N ILE A 54 1.10 -13.88 11.15
CA ILE A 54 1.34 -14.44 12.49
C ILE A 54 2.05 -13.43 13.38
N ILE A 55 3.07 -12.73 12.88
CA ILE A 55 3.80 -11.69 13.63
C ILE A 55 2.87 -10.56 14.04
N ILE A 56 2.07 -10.01 13.13
CA ILE A 56 1.15 -8.89 13.43
C ILE A 56 0.12 -9.30 14.50
N ILE A 57 -0.45 -10.50 14.37
CA ILE A 57 -1.41 -11.02 15.35
C ILE A 57 -0.72 -11.22 16.71
N ALA A 58 0.50 -11.74 16.73
CA ALA A 58 1.26 -11.96 17.96
C ALA A 58 1.63 -10.65 18.68
N ILE A 59 1.96 -9.59 17.95
CA ILE A 59 2.32 -8.27 18.51
C ILE A 59 1.08 -7.57 19.08
N PHE A 60 0.00 -7.49 18.31
CA PHE A 60 -1.10 -6.61 18.67
C PHE A 60 -2.16 -7.28 19.53
N GLN A 61 -2.34 -8.61 19.43
CA GLN A 61 -3.26 -9.51 20.17
C GLN A 61 -4.75 -9.12 20.25
N ARG A 62 -5.08 -7.84 20.12
CA ARG A 62 -6.39 -7.18 20.21
C ARG A 62 -6.69 -6.55 18.86
N SER A 63 -7.83 -6.91 18.27
CA SER A 63 -8.27 -6.40 16.96
C SER A 63 -8.40 -4.87 16.92
N THR A 64 -8.72 -4.23 18.05
CA THR A 64 -8.85 -2.77 18.18
C THR A 64 -7.53 -2.05 17.93
N ASN A 65 -6.42 -2.58 18.47
CA ASN A 65 -5.11 -1.95 18.30
C ASN A 65 -4.58 -2.15 16.87
N ILE A 66 -4.88 -3.29 16.23
CA ILE A 66 -4.55 -3.53 14.81
C ILE A 66 -5.30 -2.55 13.92
N ALA A 67 -6.59 -2.35 14.17
CA ALA A 67 -7.42 -1.43 13.39
C ALA A 67 -6.92 0.01 13.50
N ASN A 68 -6.54 0.46 14.71
CA ASN A 68 -6.00 1.80 14.89
C ASN A 68 -4.64 1.98 14.18
N ALA A 69 -3.70 1.05 14.38
CA ALA A 69 -2.39 1.10 13.73
C ALA A 69 -2.49 1.07 12.20
N TYR A 70 -3.41 0.26 11.65
CA TYR A 70 -3.71 0.24 10.22
C TYR A 70 -4.28 1.59 9.75
N GLY A 71 -5.20 2.19 10.50
CA GLY A 71 -5.76 3.50 10.21
C GLY A 71 -4.69 4.60 10.15
N ILE A 72 -3.78 4.64 11.11
CA ILE A 72 -2.65 5.60 11.14
C ILE A 72 -1.76 5.40 9.89
N ALA A 73 -1.42 4.17 9.56
CA ALA A 73 -0.57 3.86 8.41
C ALA A 73 -1.23 4.27 7.09
N GLU A 74 -2.52 3.99 6.91
CA GLU A 74 -3.28 4.35 5.71
C GLU A 74 -3.33 5.88 5.54
N VAL A 75 -3.62 6.63 6.61
CA VAL A 75 -3.64 8.11 6.58
C VAL A 75 -2.26 8.68 6.24
N ALA A 76 -1.19 8.08 6.75
CA ALA A 76 0.17 8.52 6.42
C ALA A 76 0.49 8.35 4.93
N VAL A 77 0.10 7.22 4.33
CA VAL A 77 0.27 6.97 2.88
C VAL A 77 -0.59 7.93 2.05
N MET A 78 -1.81 8.22 2.50
CA MET A 78 -2.67 9.23 1.87
C MET A 78 -2.01 10.61 1.93
N MET A 79 -1.49 11.04 3.09
CA MET A 79 -0.78 12.32 3.23
C MET A 79 0.39 12.44 2.25
N VAL A 80 1.21 11.39 2.13
CA VAL A 80 2.34 11.38 1.18
C VAL A 80 1.82 11.50 -0.25
N SER A 81 0.80 10.73 -0.61
CA SER A 81 0.21 10.75 -1.96
C SER A 81 -0.38 12.12 -2.30
N THR A 82 -1.13 12.75 -1.39
CA THR A 82 -1.68 14.10 -1.55
C THR A 82 -0.58 15.15 -1.75
N SER A 83 0.52 15.06 -0.99
CA SER A 83 1.67 15.94 -1.19
C SER A 83 2.35 15.74 -2.55
N LEU A 84 2.51 14.48 -2.98
CA LEU A 84 3.11 14.15 -4.27
C LEU A 84 2.25 14.65 -5.43
N VAL A 85 0.94 14.43 -5.37
CA VAL A 85 -0.02 14.92 -6.38
C VAL A 85 -0.02 16.44 -6.44
N THR A 86 -0.01 17.13 -5.30
CA THR A 86 0.05 18.60 -5.28
C THR A 86 1.34 19.10 -5.92
N LEU A 87 2.48 18.46 -5.62
CA LEU A 87 3.76 18.79 -6.24
C LEU A 87 3.72 18.56 -7.76
N VAL A 88 3.15 17.43 -8.21
CA VAL A 88 2.96 17.13 -9.63
C VAL A 88 2.08 18.17 -10.33
N MET A 89 0.97 18.61 -9.71
CA MET A 89 0.11 19.65 -10.27
C MET A 89 0.85 20.98 -10.44
N LEU A 90 1.65 21.38 -9.44
CA LEU A 90 2.44 22.62 -9.50
C LEU A 90 3.58 22.55 -10.52
N LEU A 91 4.31 21.42 -10.56
CA LEU A 91 5.52 21.30 -11.37
C LEU A 91 5.23 20.96 -12.85
N ILE A 92 4.31 20.02 -13.10
CA ILE A 92 4.04 19.47 -14.44
C ILE A 92 2.86 20.18 -15.11
N TRP A 93 1.80 20.49 -14.38
CA TRP A 93 0.58 21.08 -14.96
C TRP A 93 0.57 22.61 -15.01
N GLN A 94 1.50 23.28 -14.33
CA GLN A 94 1.55 24.76 -14.27
C GLN A 94 0.17 25.37 -13.92
N THR A 95 -0.64 24.65 -13.14
CA THR A 95 -1.97 25.10 -12.76
C THR A 95 -1.87 26.30 -11.83
N ASN A 96 -2.89 27.15 -11.88
CA ASN A 96 -2.93 28.38 -11.09
C ASN A 96 -2.71 28.07 -9.59
N LEU A 97 -1.74 28.75 -8.97
CA LEU A 97 -1.24 28.47 -7.61
C LEU A 97 -2.37 28.43 -6.57
N PHE A 98 -3.41 29.24 -6.80
CA PHE A 98 -4.62 29.28 -5.98
C PHE A 98 -5.43 27.98 -6.01
N LEU A 99 -5.55 27.34 -7.18
CA LEU A 99 -6.31 26.11 -7.35
C LEU A 99 -5.59 24.92 -6.71
N ALA A 100 -4.26 24.86 -6.85
CA ALA A 100 -3.42 23.85 -6.19
C ALA A 100 -3.45 24.00 -4.67
N PHE A 101 -3.41 25.24 -4.16
CA PHE A 101 -3.50 25.51 -2.72
C PHE A 101 -4.87 25.13 -2.16
N CYS A 102 -5.96 25.46 -2.87
CA CYS A 102 -7.32 25.09 -2.46
C CYS A 102 -7.49 23.57 -2.40
N PHE A 103 -7.00 22.84 -3.43
CA PHE A 103 -7.01 21.38 -3.44
C PHE A 103 -6.23 20.79 -2.26
N LEU A 104 -4.99 21.26 -2.03
CA LEU A 104 -4.18 20.81 -0.91
C LEU A 104 -4.89 21.05 0.42
N LEU A 105 -5.47 22.23 0.62
CA LEU A 105 -6.11 22.60 1.87
C LEU A 105 -7.32 21.70 2.18
N VAL A 106 -8.17 21.42 1.18
CA VAL A 106 -9.32 20.52 1.34
C VAL A 106 -8.86 19.09 1.66
N PHE A 107 -7.93 18.52 0.89
CA PHE A 107 -7.49 17.15 1.14
C PHE A 107 -6.70 17.01 2.44
N ARG A 108 -5.82 17.95 2.75
CA ARG A 108 -5.05 17.97 4.02
C ARG A 108 -5.93 18.13 5.24
N SER A 109 -6.98 18.94 5.16
CA SER A 109 -7.90 19.12 6.30
C SER A 109 -8.67 17.85 6.62
N VAL A 110 -9.15 17.13 5.60
CA VAL A 110 -9.80 15.82 5.78
C VAL A 110 -8.83 14.79 6.40
N GLU A 111 -7.60 14.72 5.91
CA GLU A 111 -6.56 13.84 6.46
C GLU A 111 -6.26 14.15 7.93
N LEU A 112 -6.22 15.43 8.31
CA LEU A 112 -5.95 15.88 9.67
C LEU A 112 -7.09 15.54 10.65
N ILE A 113 -8.34 15.70 10.19
CA ILE A 113 -9.54 15.32 10.97
C ILE A 113 -9.54 13.80 11.21
N TYR A 114 -9.18 13.03 10.19
CA TYR A 114 -9.11 11.58 10.32
C TYR A 114 -7.99 11.15 11.28
N MET A 115 -6.81 11.76 11.20
CA MET A 115 -5.73 11.53 12.17
C MET A 115 -6.16 11.86 13.60
N SER A 116 -6.91 12.96 13.78
CA SER A 116 -7.45 13.38 15.08
C SER A 116 -8.51 12.42 15.63
N SER A 117 -9.20 11.68 14.76
CA SER A 117 -10.22 10.69 15.16
C SER A 117 -9.60 9.33 15.52
N VAL A 118 -8.39 9.07 15.05
CA VAL A 118 -7.67 7.80 15.22
C VAL A 118 -6.70 7.85 16.41
N LEU A 119 -6.18 9.03 16.76
CA LEU A 119 -5.36 9.29 17.95
C LEU A 119 -6.19 9.22 19.23
#